data_AF-A0A4D4M0X2-F1
#
_entry.id   AF-A0A4D4M0X2-F1
#
_cell.length_a   1.000
_cell.length_b   1.000
_cell.length_c   1.000
_cell.angle_alpha   90.00
_cell.angle_beta   90.00
_cell.angle_gamma   90.00
#
_symmetry.space_group_name_H-M   'P 1'
#
loop_
_entity.id
_entity.type
_entity.pdbx_description
1 polymer ?
#
loop_
_entity_poly.entity_id
_entity_poly.type
_entity_poly.pdbx_seq_one_letter_code
_entity_poly.pdbx_strand_id
1 'polypeptide(L)'
;MRLAQLLLAEQVGVQPSYYTCPPDLPLMMREADAAVLIGDAALRANLSEGPKFGLEVHDLGAMWKKWTGLPFVFAVWAARRDYLEREPVVTRKVHEAFLSSRDLSLDEVGKVAEQAARWEAFDQAVLERYFTTLDFRFGAAQLKAVAEFARRVGPTTGFSADVNVDLLTP
;
A
#
# COMPACT_ATOMS: atom_id res chain seq x y z
N MET A 1 -0.33 5.63 7.43
CA MET A 1 -0.93 6.29 8.60
C MET A 1 -2.38 6.74 8.35
N ARG A 2 -2.66 7.65 7.39
CA ARG A 2 -4.00 8.25 7.23
C ARG A 2 -5.17 7.26 7.05
N LEU A 3 -5.00 6.18 6.28
CA LEU A 3 -6.03 5.15 6.14
C LEU A 3 -6.41 4.52 7.49
N ALA A 4 -5.44 4.15 8.31
CA ALA A 4 -5.69 3.57 9.63
C ALA A 4 -6.45 4.55 10.54
N GLN A 5 -6.03 5.83 10.55
CA GLN A 5 -6.72 6.87 11.32
C GLN A 5 -8.19 7.03 10.89
N LEU A 6 -8.43 7.06 9.57
CA LEU A 6 -9.77 7.12 9.02
C LEU A 6 -10.63 5.92 9.44
N LEU A 7 -10.10 4.69 9.31
CA LEU A 7 -10.83 3.47 9.67
C LEU A 7 -11.11 3.39 11.17
N LEU A 8 -10.14 3.76 12.02
CA LEU A 8 -10.32 3.76 13.47
C LEU A 8 -11.39 4.76 13.90
N ALA A 9 -11.40 5.97 13.33
CA ALA A 9 -12.41 6.97 13.63
C ALA A 9 -13.80 6.59 13.09
N GLU A 10 -13.90 6.18 11.82
CA GLU A 10 -15.18 6.07 11.10
C GLU A 10 -15.79 4.66 11.14
N GLN A 11 -15.00 3.60 11.34
CA GLN A 11 -15.48 2.22 11.39
C GLN A 11 -15.43 1.62 12.78
N VAL A 12 -14.46 2.02 13.59
CA VAL A 12 -14.33 1.52 14.98
C VAL A 12 -14.92 2.52 15.99
N GLY A 13 -14.97 3.81 15.66
CA GLY A 13 -15.53 4.85 16.53
C GLY A 13 -14.57 5.31 17.63
N VAL A 14 -13.26 5.13 17.44
CA VAL A 14 -12.23 5.49 18.43
C VAL A 14 -11.36 6.65 17.95
N GLN A 15 -10.86 7.45 18.90
CA GLN A 15 -9.91 8.54 18.65
C GLN A 15 -8.64 8.33 19.47
N PRO A 16 -7.70 7.49 19.00
CA PRO A 16 -6.45 7.22 19.70
C PRO A 16 -5.54 8.44 19.77
N SER A 17 -4.68 8.47 20.78
CA SER A 17 -3.47 9.29 20.75
C SER A 17 -2.44 8.61 19.84
N TYR A 18 -1.92 9.35 18.86
CA TYR A 18 -0.94 8.82 17.91
C TYR A 18 0.45 9.38 18.19
N TYR A 19 1.46 8.54 18.09
CA TYR A 19 2.85 8.95 17.98
C TYR A 19 3.55 8.12 16.90
N THR A 20 4.67 8.62 16.42
CA THR A 20 5.48 7.96 15.38
C THR A 20 6.76 7.45 16.01
N CYS A 21 7.14 6.21 15.68
CA CYS A 21 8.38 5.59 16.09
C CYS A 21 8.86 4.61 14.97
N PRO A 22 10.10 4.09 15.04
CA PRO A 22 10.57 3.06 14.13
C PRO A 22 9.64 1.82 14.12
N PRO A 23 9.48 1.13 12.97
CA PRO A 23 8.54 0.03 12.82
C PRO A 23 9.07 -1.29 13.41
N ASP A 24 9.26 -1.33 14.72
CA ASP A 24 9.65 -2.49 15.53
C ASP A 24 8.46 -2.91 16.39
N LEU A 25 7.78 -4.01 16.03
CA LEU A 25 6.55 -4.41 16.70
C LEU A 25 6.74 -4.66 18.21
N PRO A 26 7.72 -5.46 18.67
CA PRO A 26 7.97 -5.63 20.10
C PRO A 26 8.17 -4.33 20.87
N LEU A 27 8.89 -3.36 20.31
CA LEU A 27 9.09 -2.05 20.94
C LEU A 27 7.80 -1.23 20.95
N MET A 28 7.07 -1.21 19.83
CA MET A 28 5.78 -0.51 19.72
C MET A 28 4.77 -1.03 20.74
N MET A 29 4.70 -2.35 20.96
CA MET A 29 3.76 -2.97 21.91
C MET A 29 4.12 -2.76 23.39
N ARG A 30 5.29 -2.20 23.69
CA ARG A 30 5.62 -1.75 25.07
C ARG A 30 5.07 -0.38 25.38
N GLU A 31 4.91 0.45 24.36
CA GLU A 31 4.61 1.88 24.47
C GLU A 31 3.18 2.21 24.02
N ALA A 32 2.53 1.31 23.27
CA ALA A 32 1.19 1.49 22.72
C ALA A 32 0.35 0.20 22.77
N ASP A 33 -0.97 0.37 22.81
CA ASP A 33 -1.94 -0.73 22.75
C ASP A 33 -2.07 -1.35 21.34
N ALA A 34 -1.68 -0.61 20.30
CA ALA A 34 -1.78 -1.04 18.90
C ALA A 34 -0.73 -0.34 18.01
N ALA A 35 -0.38 -1.00 16.90
CA ALA A 35 0.63 -0.53 15.95
C ALA A 35 0.10 -0.53 14.52
N VAL A 36 0.52 0.46 13.73
CA VAL A 36 0.30 0.49 12.27
C VAL A 36 1.63 0.25 11.58
N LEU A 37 1.76 -0.88 10.90
CA LEU A 37 2.96 -1.29 10.18
C LEU A 37 2.68 -1.34 8.67
N ILE A 38 3.73 -1.21 7.86
CA ILE A 38 3.71 -1.39 6.40
C ILE A 38 4.93 -2.19 5.93
N GLY A 39 4.90 -2.67 4.69
CA GLY A 39 6.01 -3.42 4.09
C GLY A 39 6.36 -4.70 4.86
N ASP A 40 7.63 -5.07 4.85
CA ASP A 40 8.07 -6.36 5.41
C ASP A 40 7.82 -6.49 6.92
N ALA A 41 7.85 -5.38 7.65
CA ALA A 41 7.50 -5.38 9.07
C ALA A 41 6.03 -5.79 9.29
N ALA A 42 5.12 -5.30 8.45
CA ALA A 42 3.71 -5.72 8.50
C ALA A 42 3.54 -7.17 8.06
N LEU A 43 4.30 -7.62 7.05
CA LEU A 43 4.23 -9.01 6.60
C LEU A 43 4.74 -9.98 7.68
N ARG A 44 5.84 -9.64 8.37
CA ARG A 44 6.34 -10.40 9.55
C ARG A 44 5.34 -10.37 10.70
N ALA A 45 4.75 -9.22 10.99
CA ALA A 45 3.72 -9.07 12.01
C ALA A 45 2.50 -9.97 11.73
N ASN A 46 2.02 -9.98 10.48
CA ASN A 46 0.85 -10.77 10.08
C ASN A 46 1.11 -12.28 10.11
N LEU A 47 2.28 -12.72 9.67
CA LEU A 47 2.55 -14.15 9.47
C LEU A 47 3.22 -14.85 10.65
N SER A 48 3.96 -14.12 11.49
CA SER A 48 4.78 -14.73 12.54
C SER A 48 4.60 -14.04 13.89
N GLU A 49 4.90 -12.75 13.99
CA GLU A 49 5.00 -12.09 15.29
C GLU A 49 3.63 -11.93 15.96
N GLY A 50 2.60 -11.55 15.21
CA GLY A 50 1.23 -11.40 15.72
C GLY A 50 0.73 -12.69 16.38
N PRO A 51 0.66 -13.83 15.67
CA PRO A 51 0.30 -15.10 16.26
C PRO A 51 1.20 -15.51 17.44
N LYS A 52 2.52 -15.29 17.33
CA LYS A 52 3.49 -15.63 18.38
C LYS A 52 3.26 -14.84 19.67
N PHE A 53 2.83 -13.58 19.56
CA PHE A 53 2.54 -12.71 20.71
C PHE A 53 1.05 -12.69 21.08
N GLY A 54 0.20 -13.49 20.42
CA GLY A 54 -1.24 -13.53 20.67
C GLY A 54 -1.97 -12.23 20.28
N LEU A 55 -1.41 -11.48 19.33
CA LEU A 55 -1.98 -10.21 18.85
C LEU A 55 -3.00 -10.46 17.73
N GLU A 56 -4.05 -9.64 17.71
CA GLU A 56 -4.96 -9.55 16.57
C GLU A 56 -4.31 -8.70 15.46
N VAL A 57 -4.34 -9.20 14.23
CA VAL A 57 -3.79 -8.51 13.07
C VAL A 57 -4.90 -8.17 12.09
N HIS A 58 -5.07 -6.87 11.80
CA HIS A 58 -6.07 -6.38 10.87
C HIS A 58 -5.44 -5.89 9.57
N ASP A 59 -5.94 -6.40 8.44
CA ASP A 59 -5.57 -5.91 7.11
C ASP A 59 -6.38 -4.65 6.77
N LEU A 60 -5.69 -3.50 6.66
CA LEU A 60 -6.32 -2.21 6.35
C LEU A 60 -6.96 -2.17 4.95
N GLY A 61 -6.38 -2.87 3.98
CA GLY A 61 -6.96 -3.00 2.64
C GLY A 61 -8.25 -3.81 2.66
N ALA A 62 -8.30 -4.88 3.44
CA ALA A 62 -9.51 -5.67 3.66
C ALA A 62 -10.59 -4.88 4.42
N MET A 63 -10.23 -4.14 5.46
CA MET A 63 -11.15 -3.26 6.20
C MET A 63 -11.74 -2.19 5.28
N TRP A 64 -10.91 -1.52 4.47
CA TRP A 64 -11.36 -0.55 3.49
C TRP A 64 -12.31 -1.17 2.45
N LYS A 65 -11.94 -2.34 1.91
CA LYS A 65 -12.75 -3.07 0.93
C LYS A 65 -14.10 -3.47 1.51
N LYS A 66 -14.14 -3.94 2.77
CA LYS A 66 -15.36 -4.28 3.49
C LYS A 66 -16.27 -3.07 3.69
N TRP A 67 -15.68 -1.92 4.02
CA TRP A 67 -16.44 -0.70 4.26
C TRP A 67 -16.98 -0.05 2.98
N THR A 68 -16.15 0.06 1.94
CA THR A 68 -16.45 0.87 0.76
C THR A 68 -16.81 0.06 -0.49
N GLY A 69 -16.47 -1.24 -0.52
CA GLY A 69 -16.52 -2.07 -1.72
C GLY A 69 -15.44 -1.73 -2.76
N LEU A 70 -14.58 -0.74 -2.53
CA LEU A 70 -13.57 -0.28 -3.47
C LEU A 70 -12.20 -0.93 -3.20
N PRO A 71 -11.32 -1.07 -4.22
CA PRO A 71 -9.90 -1.34 -3.98
C PRO A 71 -9.26 -0.17 -3.21
N PHE A 72 -7.99 -0.32 -2.82
CA PHE A 72 -7.21 0.78 -2.23
C PHE A 72 -5.88 0.95 -2.99
N VAL A 73 -5.43 2.20 -3.16
CA VAL A 73 -4.15 2.53 -3.81
C VAL A 73 -3.22 3.13 -2.77
N PHE A 74 -2.15 2.41 -2.42
CA PHE A 74 -1.17 2.89 -1.44
C PHE A 74 -0.10 3.80 -2.03
N ALA A 75 0.28 3.57 -3.29
CA ALA A 75 1.34 4.31 -3.96
C ALA A 75 1.11 4.34 -5.48
N VAL A 76 1.72 5.33 -6.13
CA VAL A 76 1.75 5.49 -7.59
C VAL A 76 3.17 5.82 -8.04
N TRP A 77 3.50 5.47 -9.28
CA TRP A 77 4.65 6.03 -9.96
C TRP A 77 4.27 7.36 -10.61
N ALA A 78 5.08 8.38 -10.43
CA ALA A 78 4.85 9.71 -11.00
C ALA A 78 6.16 10.34 -11.45
N ALA A 79 6.09 11.12 -12.52
CA ALA A 79 7.16 12.02 -12.94
C ALA A 79 6.83 13.44 -12.51
N ARG A 80 7.85 14.24 -12.16
CA ARG A 80 7.65 15.68 -11.96
C ARG A 80 7.21 16.32 -13.27
N ARG A 81 6.27 17.28 -13.19
CA ARG A 81 5.70 17.95 -14.37
C ARG A 81 6.76 18.65 -15.22
N ASP A 82 7.70 19.35 -14.59
CA ASP A 82 8.82 20.02 -15.24
C ASP A 82 9.79 19.07 -15.96
N TYR A 83 9.95 17.85 -15.44
CA TYR A 83 10.74 16.81 -16.09
C TYR A 83 10.01 16.24 -17.30
N LEU A 84 8.71 15.96 -17.17
CA LEU A 84 7.89 15.48 -18.29
C LEU A 84 7.87 16.48 -19.45
N GLU A 85 7.77 17.77 -19.16
CA GLU A 85 7.82 18.84 -20.17
C GLU A 85 9.17 18.92 -20.87
N ARG A 86 10.27 18.74 -20.12
CA ARG A 86 11.63 18.78 -20.67
C ARG A 86 12.02 17.51 -21.44
N GLU A 87 11.63 16.35 -20.95
CA GLU A 87 12.09 15.04 -21.42
C GLU A 87 10.92 14.08 -21.76
N PRO A 88 9.94 14.48 -22.59
CA PRO A 88 8.69 13.73 -22.77
C PRO A 88 8.91 12.33 -23.37
N VAL A 89 9.89 12.20 -24.27
CA VAL A 89 10.22 10.90 -24.90
C VAL A 89 10.84 9.96 -23.87
N VAL A 90 11.73 10.46 -23.01
CA VAL A 90 12.37 9.64 -21.97
C VAL A 90 11.33 9.19 -20.95
N THR A 91 10.46 10.10 -20.48
CA THR A 91 9.41 9.76 -19.53
C THR A 91 8.47 8.68 -20.07
N ARG A 92 8.06 8.75 -21.34
CA ARG A 92 7.24 7.71 -21.97
C ARG A 92 7.96 6.36 -22.05
N LYS A 93 9.24 6.35 -22.46
CA LYS A 93 10.03 5.11 -22.49
C LYS A 93 10.19 4.47 -21.12
N VAL A 94 10.40 5.28 -20.08
CA VAL A 94 10.48 4.79 -18.68
C VAL A 94 9.13 4.23 -18.25
N HIS A 95 8.03 4.91 -18.56
CA HIS A 95 6.68 4.41 -18.27
C HIS A 95 6.41 3.05 -18.94
N GLU A 96 6.68 2.93 -20.24
CA GLU A 96 6.55 1.67 -20.99
C GLU A 96 7.43 0.56 -20.39
N ALA A 97 8.68 0.87 -20.04
CA ALA A 97 9.58 -0.08 -19.40
C ALA A 97 9.03 -0.58 -18.05
N PHE A 98 8.49 0.30 -17.22
CA PHE A 98 7.83 -0.09 -15.97
C PHE A 98 6.63 -1.02 -16.20
N LEU A 99 5.79 -0.73 -17.21
CA LEU A 99 4.65 -1.58 -17.56
C LEU A 99 5.12 -2.97 -18.00
N SER A 100 6.08 -3.04 -18.94
CA SER A 100 6.61 -4.31 -19.42
C SER A 100 7.32 -5.11 -18.32
N SER A 101 8.09 -4.45 -17.44
CA SER A 101 8.74 -5.11 -16.30
C SER A 101 7.74 -5.63 -15.27
N ARG A 102 6.68 -4.87 -14.97
CA ARG A 102 5.59 -5.32 -14.11
C ARG A 102 4.92 -6.55 -14.71
N ASP A 103 4.53 -6.49 -15.98
CA ASP A 103 3.79 -7.59 -16.63
C ASP A 103 4.62 -8.87 -16.63
N LEU A 104 5.91 -8.79 -16.96
CA LEU A 104 6.83 -9.92 -16.86
C LEU A 104 6.95 -10.44 -15.41
N SER A 105 7.02 -9.56 -14.41
CA SER A 105 7.11 -9.98 -13.00
C SER A 105 5.87 -10.73 -12.51
N LEU A 106 4.70 -10.44 -13.08
CA LEU A 106 3.45 -11.14 -12.77
C LEU A 106 3.39 -12.51 -13.48
N ASP A 107 3.80 -12.56 -14.75
CA ASP A 107 3.88 -13.82 -15.50
C ASP A 107 4.90 -14.79 -14.90
N GLU A 108 6.01 -14.27 -14.34
CA GLU A 108 7.08 -15.06 -13.74
C GLU A 108 7.10 -15.02 -12.21
N VAL A 109 5.96 -14.77 -11.56
CA VAL A 109 5.87 -14.56 -10.10
C VAL A 109 6.49 -15.70 -9.29
N GLY A 110 6.37 -16.95 -9.75
CA GLY A 110 6.99 -18.11 -9.09
C GLY A 110 8.52 -18.04 -9.05
N LYS A 111 9.17 -17.54 -10.12
CA LYS A 111 10.63 -17.35 -10.15
C LYS A 111 11.06 -16.22 -9.22
N VAL A 112 10.28 -15.13 -9.17
CA VAL A 112 10.53 -14.00 -8.27
C VAL A 112 10.45 -14.47 -6.81
N ALA A 113 9.42 -15.24 -6.47
CA ALA A 113 9.25 -15.80 -5.14
C ALA A 113 10.36 -16.79 -4.76
N GLU A 114 10.74 -17.69 -5.67
CA GLU A 114 11.85 -18.63 -5.45
C GLU A 114 13.17 -17.89 -5.18
N GLN A 115 13.47 -16.87 -5.97
CA GLN A 115 14.69 -16.09 -5.80
C GLN A 115 14.69 -15.30 -4.48
N ALA A 116 13.57 -14.66 -4.13
CA ALA A 116 13.45 -13.88 -2.90
C ALA A 116 13.53 -14.75 -1.64
N ALA A 117 12.92 -15.95 -1.66
CA ALA A 117 12.95 -16.88 -0.53
C ALA A 117 14.37 -17.36 -0.12
N ARG A 118 15.38 -17.15 -0.98
CA ARG A 118 16.78 -17.48 -0.65
C ARG A 118 17.42 -16.49 0.33
N TRP A 119 16.86 -15.28 0.44
CA TRP A 119 17.42 -14.18 1.22
C TRP A 119 16.44 -13.63 2.27
N GLU A 120 15.15 -13.85 2.06
CA GLU A 120 14.10 -13.42 2.97
C GLU A 120 13.76 -14.47 4.03
N ALA A 121 13.17 -14.02 5.14
CA ALA A 121 12.71 -14.91 6.21
C ALA A 121 11.42 -15.69 5.87
N PHE A 122 10.84 -15.45 4.69
CA PHE A 122 9.59 -16.02 4.24
C PHE A 122 9.84 -17.13 3.24
N ASP A 123 9.10 -18.22 3.34
CA ASP A 123 9.16 -19.28 2.34
C ASP A 123 8.59 -18.83 0.99
N GLN A 124 8.94 -19.58 -0.06
CA GLN A 124 8.52 -19.29 -1.43
C GLN A 124 6.99 -19.23 -1.58
N ALA A 125 6.24 -20.15 -0.97
CA ALA A 125 4.79 -20.22 -1.13
C ALA A 125 4.10 -19.01 -0.50
N VAL A 126 4.62 -18.54 0.63
CA VAL A 126 4.18 -17.31 1.29
C VAL A 126 4.43 -16.09 0.40
N LEU A 127 5.64 -15.98 -0.16
CA LEU A 127 6.00 -14.85 -1.03
C LEU A 127 5.20 -14.84 -2.33
N GLU A 128 5.00 -16.00 -2.96
CA GLU A 128 4.19 -16.13 -4.17
C GLU A 128 2.74 -15.71 -3.90
N ARG A 129 2.15 -16.16 -2.78
CA ARG A 129 0.82 -15.71 -2.35
C ARG A 129 0.77 -14.21 -2.09
N TYR A 130 1.80 -13.64 -1.45
CA TYR A 130 1.87 -12.22 -1.19
C TYR A 130 1.94 -11.40 -2.49
N PHE A 131 2.85 -11.76 -3.41
CA PHE A 131 2.99 -11.07 -4.70
C PHE A 131 1.75 -11.17 -5.57
N THR A 132 1.04 -12.30 -5.55
CA THR A 132 -0.24 -12.47 -6.27
C THR A 132 -1.44 -11.80 -5.58
N THR A 133 -1.31 -11.44 -4.30
CA THR A 133 -2.34 -10.65 -3.59
C THR A 133 -2.24 -9.16 -3.91
N LEU A 134 -1.04 -8.66 -4.23
CA LEU A 134 -0.84 -7.26 -4.62
C LEU A 134 -1.51 -6.96 -5.96
N ASP A 135 -2.19 -5.81 -6.06
CA ASP A 135 -2.80 -5.32 -7.30
C ASP A 135 -1.99 -4.13 -7.84
N PHE A 136 -1.24 -4.36 -8.91
CA PHE A 136 -0.40 -3.34 -9.58
C PHE A 136 -1.13 -2.60 -10.72
N ARG A 137 -2.44 -2.76 -10.87
CA ARG A 137 -3.22 -2.04 -11.88
C ARG A 137 -3.50 -0.62 -11.41
N PHE A 138 -3.66 0.30 -12.36
CA PHE A 138 -4.05 1.67 -12.09
C PHE A 138 -5.03 2.19 -13.15
N GLY A 139 -6.23 1.60 -13.16
CA GLY A 139 -7.32 1.95 -14.09
C GLY A 139 -8.48 2.65 -13.40
N ALA A 140 -9.64 2.65 -14.05
CA ALA A 140 -10.84 3.37 -13.57
C ALA A 140 -11.27 2.98 -12.14
N ALA A 141 -11.18 1.70 -11.77
CA ALA A 141 -11.54 1.23 -10.44
C ALA A 141 -10.59 1.78 -9.36
N GLN A 142 -9.28 1.80 -9.65
CA GLN A 142 -8.26 2.34 -8.76
C GLN A 142 -8.34 3.87 -8.66
N LEU A 143 -8.62 4.56 -9.77
CA LEU A 143 -8.85 6.01 -9.76
C LEU A 143 -10.08 6.39 -8.94
N LYS A 144 -11.16 5.60 -9.04
CA LYS A 144 -12.35 5.78 -8.18
C LYS A 144 -12.01 5.62 -6.70
N ALA A 145 -11.15 4.65 -6.36
CA ALA A 145 -10.67 4.48 -4.99
C ALA A 145 -9.82 5.66 -4.50
N VAL A 146 -8.93 6.18 -5.34
CA VAL A 146 -8.14 7.39 -5.03
C VAL A 146 -9.05 8.58 -4.77
N ALA A 147 -10.02 8.83 -5.66
CA ALA A 147 -10.97 9.93 -5.51
C ALA A 147 -11.78 9.80 -4.21
N GLU A 148 -12.28 8.60 -3.88
CA GLU A 148 -13.06 8.38 -2.66
C GLU A 148 -12.22 8.55 -1.39
N PHE A 149 -10.97 8.09 -1.40
CA PHE A 149 -10.07 8.32 -0.28
C PHE A 149 -9.75 9.81 -0.13
N ALA A 150 -9.37 10.49 -1.23
CA ALA A 150 -9.06 11.91 -1.25
C ALA A 150 -10.23 12.76 -0.75
N ARG A 151 -11.47 12.44 -1.17
CA ARG A 151 -12.68 13.11 -0.71
C ARG A 151 -12.87 13.04 0.81
N ARG A 152 -12.56 11.88 1.41
CA ARG A 152 -12.72 11.65 2.86
C ARG A 152 -11.64 12.32 3.69
N VAL A 153 -10.39 12.30 3.24
CA VAL A 153 -9.26 12.78 4.05
C VAL A 153 -8.72 14.16 3.66
N GLY A 154 -9.04 14.66 2.47
CA GLY A 154 -8.55 15.93 1.94
C GLY A 154 -8.73 17.11 2.92
N PRO A 155 -9.94 17.35 3.46
CA PRO A 155 -10.20 18.46 4.38
C PRO A 155 -9.30 18.49 5.64
N THR A 156 -8.75 17.34 6.04
CA THR A 156 -7.90 17.21 7.24
C THR A 156 -6.44 16.85 6.93
N THR A 157 -6.10 16.70 5.64
CA THR A 157 -4.75 16.25 5.21
C THR A 157 -4.00 17.29 4.38
N GLY A 158 -4.64 18.41 4.01
CA GLY A 158 -3.96 19.55 3.37
C GLY A 158 -4.00 19.55 1.84
N PHE A 159 -4.99 18.89 1.24
CA PHE A 159 -5.28 18.95 -0.19
C PHE A 159 -6.79 18.95 -0.44
N SER A 160 -7.22 19.36 -1.63
CA SER A 160 -8.65 19.44 -1.98
C SER A 160 -9.31 18.05 -1.94
N ALA A 161 -10.55 17.99 -1.46
CA ALA A 161 -11.38 16.78 -1.54
C ALA A 161 -11.58 16.31 -2.99
N ASP A 162 -11.55 17.25 -3.94
CA ASP A 162 -11.69 17.03 -5.39
C ASP A 162 -10.35 17.18 -6.13
N VAL A 163 -9.25 16.75 -5.51
CA VAL A 163 -7.91 16.84 -6.12
C VAL A 163 -7.88 16.12 -7.48
N ASN A 164 -7.37 16.82 -8.49
CA ASN A 164 -7.23 16.25 -9.83
C ASN A 164 -5.98 15.35 -9.91
N VAL A 165 -6.12 14.20 -10.56
CA VAL A 165 -5.02 13.26 -10.82
C VAL A 165 -4.75 13.26 -12.33
N ASP A 166 -3.71 13.97 -12.73
CA ASP A 166 -3.28 14.03 -14.13
C ASP A 166 -2.59 12.72 -14.51
N LEU A 167 -3.16 12.00 -15.48
CA LEU A 167 -2.57 10.76 -16.00
C LEU A 167 -1.70 11.06 -17.21
N LEU A 168 -0.57 10.36 -17.29
CA LEU A 168 0.22 10.31 -18.51
C LEU A 168 -0.57 9.48 -19.53
N THR A 169 -1.21 10.14 -20.48
CA THR A 169 -1.85 9.47 -21.62
C THR A 169 -0.78 8.88 -22.55
N PRO A 170 -1.03 7.70 -23.14
CA PRO A 170 -0.15 7.10 -24.14
C PRO A 170 0.20 8.06 -25.30
#